data_AF-A0A9E5HT06-F1
#
_entry.id   AF-A0A9E5HT06-F1
#
_cell.length_a   1.000
_cell.length_b   1.000
_cell.length_c   1.000
_cell.angle_alpha   90.00
_cell.angle_beta   90.00
_cell.angle_gamma   90.00
#
_symmetry.space_group_name_H-M   'P 1'
#
loop_
_entity.id
_entity.type
_entity.pdbx_description
1 polymer ?
#
loop_
_entity_poly.entity_id
_entity_poly.type
_entity_poly.pdbx_seq_one_letter_code
_entity_poly.pdbx_strand_id
1 'polypeptide(L)'
;MKLATHWTIESGKFDEWLAFWESMKAERSKFIVNEYIMKIDDHNVVGFAEFVDANAMDQVIEHIRRDDINDNDERLGVKVSIFQEIEL
;
A
#
# COMPACT_ATOMS: atom_id res chain seq x y z
N MET A 1 6.35 13.34 -5.47
CA MET A 1 5.45 12.57 -6.36
C MET A 1 4.28 12.05 -5.54
N LYS A 2 3.09 11.94 -6.12
CA LYS A 2 1.90 11.41 -5.45
C LYS A 2 1.27 10.27 -6.24
N LEU A 3 0.75 9.26 -5.55
CA LEU A 3 0.15 8.08 -6.16
C LEU A 3 -1.19 7.77 -5.49
N ALA A 4 -2.19 7.46 -6.31
CA ALA A 4 -3.43 6.86 -5.87
C ALA A 4 -3.43 5.37 -6.27
N THR A 5 -3.76 4.50 -5.34
CA THR A 5 -3.81 3.04 -5.52
C THR A 5 -5.16 2.50 -5.12
N HIS A 6 -5.59 1.46 -5.82
CA HIS A 6 -6.75 0.66 -5.44
C HIS A 6 -6.29 -0.76 -5.15
N TRP A 7 -6.72 -1.27 -3.99
CA TRP A 7 -6.39 -2.58 -3.50
C TRP A 7 -7.67 -3.41 -3.36
N THR A 8 -7.62 -4.64 -3.83
CA THR A 8 -8.69 -5.63 -3.63
C THR A 8 -8.20 -6.74 -2.71
N ILE A 9 -9.05 -7.22 -1.81
CA ILE A 9 -8.74 -8.29 -0.84
C ILE A 9 -9.71 -9.45 -1.13
N GLU A 10 -9.21 -10.58 -1.62
CA GLU A 10 -10.07 -11.70 -2.08
C GLU A 10 -10.40 -12.71 -0.98
N SER A 11 -9.46 -13.01 -0.08
CA SER A 11 -9.58 -14.07 0.92
C SER A 11 -9.70 -13.53 2.36
N GLY A 12 -9.17 -12.34 2.60
CA GLY A 12 -9.21 -11.65 3.90
C GLY A 12 -10.25 -10.53 3.98
N LYS A 13 -10.08 -9.66 4.98
CA LYS A 13 -10.88 -8.42 5.14
C LYS A 13 -10.01 -7.21 5.40
N PHE A 14 -10.57 -6.04 5.15
CA PHE A 14 -9.94 -4.74 5.38
C PHE A 14 -9.22 -4.62 6.73
N ASP A 15 -9.87 -4.98 7.84
CA ASP A 15 -9.29 -4.76 9.18
C ASP A 15 -8.02 -5.59 9.39
N GLU A 16 -7.99 -6.81 8.84
CA GLU A 16 -6.82 -7.69 8.90
C GLU A 16 -5.68 -7.18 8.02
N TRP A 17 -6.01 -6.77 6.79
CA TRP A 17 -5.05 -6.15 5.88
C TRP A 17 -4.48 -4.84 6.47
N LEU A 18 -5.33 -3.98 7.05
CA LEU A 18 -4.92 -2.71 7.63
C LEU A 18 -3.99 -2.94 8.84
N ALA A 19 -4.30 -3.92 9.69
CA ALA A 19 -3.45 -4.26 10.83
C ALA A 19 -2.04 -4.67 10.38
N PHE A 20 -1.94 -5.48 9.32
CA PHE A 20 -0.66 -5.82 8.72
C PHE A 20 0.05 -4.60 8.10
N TRP A 21 -0.67 -3.81 7.28
CA TRP A 21 -0.14 -2.61 6.64
C TRP A 21 0.42 -1.59 7.64
N GLU A 22 -0.28 -1.36 8.75
CA GLU A 22 0.14 -0.46 9.83
C GLU A 22 1.31 -1.01 10.65
N SER A 23 1.47 -2.34 10.75
CA SER A 23 2.63 -2.93 11.43
C SER A 23 3.96 -2.53 10.78
N MET A 24 3.94 -2.21 9.48
CA MET A 24 5.10 -1.80 8.69
C MET A 24 5.29 -0.28 8.60
N LYS A 25 4.45 0.52 9.28
CA LYS A 25 4.42 1.98 9.15
C LYS A 25 5.79 2.63 9.36
N ALA A 26 6.54 2.17 10.37
CA ALA A 26 7.84 2.74 10.73
C ALA A 26 8.92 2.52 9.64
N GLU A 27 8.83 1.43 8.89
CA GLU A 27 9.76 1.18 7.79
C GLU A 27 9.35 1.98 6.55
N ARG A 28 8.04 1.97 6.23
CA ARG A 28 7.48 2.68 5.08
C ARG A 28 7.56 4.20 5.19
N SER A 29 7.53 4.77 6.40
CA SER A 29 7.65 6.21 6.63
C SER A 29 9.02 6.80 6.24
N LYS A 30 10.01 5.96 5.90
CA LYS A 30 11.28 6.41 5.32
C LYS A 30 11.13 6.88 3.88
N PHE A 31 10.07 6.45 3.20
CA PHE A 31 9.84 6.68 1.79
C PHE A 31 8.54 7.46 1.52
N ILE A 32 7.57 7.36 2.42
CA ILE A 32 6.26 8.02 2.32
C ILE A 32 6.15 9.12 3.39
N VAL A 33 5.88 10.35 2.93
CA VAL A 33 5.71 11.54 3.78
C VAL A 33 4.27 11.68 4.25
N ASN A 34 3.31 11.49 3.35
CA ASN A 34 1.88 11.51 3.66
C ASN A 34 1.22 10.25 3.12
N GLU A 35 0.42 9.60 3.95
CA GLU A 35 -0.35 8.41 3.59
C GLU A 35 -1.79 8.60 4.06
N TYR A 36 -2.74 8.26 3.20
CA TYR A 36 -4.15 8.23 3.54
C TYR A 36 -4.80 6.97 2.97
N ILE A 37 -5.41 6.18 3.84
CA ILE A 37 -6.08 4.93 3.49
C ILE A 37 -7.58 5.09 3.74
N MET A 38 -8.38 4.78 2.73
CA MET A 38 -9.85 4.82 2.78
C MET A 38 -10.42 3.43 2.54
N LYS A 39 -11.18 2.92 3.52
CA LYS A 39 -12.02 1.74 3.35
C LYS A 39 -13.22 2.11 2.46
N ILE A 40 -13.39 1.39 1.35
CA ILE A 40 -14.63 1.45 0.55
C ILE A 40 -15.60 0.39 1.08
N ASP A 41 -15.13 -0.85 1.21
CA ASP A 41 -15.83 -1.96 1.86
C ASP A 41 -14.82 -2.96 2.45
N ASP A 42 -15.26 -4.15 2.86
CA ASP A 42 -14.38 -5.18 3.45
C ASP A 42 -13.31 -5.71 2.48
N HIS A 43 -13.51 -5.55 1.16
CA HIS A 43 -12.67 -6.10 0.11
C HIS A 43 -12.04 -5.03 -0.79
N ASN A 44 -12.39 -3.75 -0.64
CA ASN A 44 -11.92 -2.66 -1.49
C ASN A 44 -11.34 -1.51 -0.67
N VAL A 45 -10.13 -1.08 -1.05
CA VAL A 45 -9.39 -0.02 -0.37
C VAL A 45 -8.80 0.95 -1.38
N VAL A 46 -8.90 2.25 -1.08
CA VAL A 46 -8.18 3.28 -1.83
C VAL A 46 -7.07 3.86 -0.94
N GLY A 47 -5.86 3.91 -1.47
CA GLY A 47 -4.69 4.47 -0.79
C GLY A 47 -4.12 5.65 -1.56
N PHE A 48 -3.77 6.72 -0.85
CA PHE A 48 -3.02 7.86 -1.37
C PHE A 48 -1.69 7.93 -0.66
N ALA A 49 -0.61 8.06 -1.44
CA ALA A 49 0.74 8.19 -0.92
C ALA A 49 1.45 9.39 -1.56
N GLU A 50 2.16 10.15 -0.74
CA GLU A 50 3.12 11.16 -1.17
C GLU A 50 4.53 10.70 -0.80
N PHE A 51 5.40 10.62 -1.80
CA PHE A 51 6.76 10.11 -1.63
C PHE A 51 7.76 11.24 -1.33
N VAL A 52 8.78 10.91 -0.54
CA VAL A 52 9.85 11.82 -0.12
C VAL A 52 10.57 12.43 -1.32
N ASP A 53 10.88 11.60 -2.33
CA ASP A 53 11.52 12.01 -3.57
C ASP A 53 11.15 11.05 -4.73
N ALA A 54 11.76 11.26 -5.90
CA ALA A 54 11.49 10.44 -7.09
C ALA A 54 12.00 8.98 -6.97
N ASN A 55 13.09 8.76 -6.22
CA ASN A 55 13.67 7.42 -6.03
C ASN A 55 12.91 6.62 -4.95
N ALA A 56 12.21 7.32 -4.04
CA ALA A 56 11.45 6.71 -2.96
C ALA A 56 10.29 5.82 -3.48
N MET A 57 9.77 6.07 -4.68
CA MET A 57 8.74 5.19 -5.28
C MET A 57 9.31 3.80 -5.57
N ASP A 58 10.45 3.73 -6.25
CA ASP A 58 11.11 2.45 -6.56
C ASP A 58 11.50 1.71 -5.27
N GLN A 59 11.96 2.43 -4.26
CA GLN A 59 12.29 1.86 -2.95
C GLN A 59 11.07 1.29 -2.21
N VAL A 60 9.90 1.94 -2.32
CA VAL A 60 8.65 1.37 -1.78
C VAL A 60 8.24 0.12 -2.55
N ILE A 61 8.37 0.12 -3.88
CA ILE A 61 8.06 -1.06 -4.70
C ILE A 61 8.99 -2.23 -4.34
N GLU A 62 10.27 -1.98 -4.11
CA GLU A 62 11.21 -3.00 -3.63
C GLU A 62 10.86 -3.45 -2.21
N HIS A 63 10.51 -2.51 -1.33
CA HIS A 63 10.13 -2.80 0.04
C HIS A 63 8.92 -3.73 0.13
N ILE A 64 7.84 -3.43 -0.60
CA ILE A 64 6.62 -4.26 -0.60
C ILE A 64 6.79 -5.62 -1.29
N ARG A 65 7.89 -5.83 -2.02
CA ARG A 65 8.25 -7.12 -2.62
C ARG A 65 9.03 -8.05 -1.68
N ARG A 66 9.29 -7.64 -0.43
CA ARG A 66 9.88 -8.55 0.55
C ARG A 66 8.98 -9.76 0.80
N ASP A 67 9.61 -10.91 1.04
CA ASP A 67 8.92 -12.20 1.16
C ASP A 67 7.83 -12.18 2.26
N ASP A 68 8.08 -11.53 3.40
CA ASP A 68 7.11 -11.39 4.49
C ASP A 68 5.85 -10.60 4.11
N ILE A 69 5.97 -9.66 3.17
CA ILE A 69 4.87 -8.85 2.66
C ILE A 69 4.12 -9.60 1.56
N ASN A 70 4.85 -10.23 0.64
CA ASN A 70 4.27 -11.07 -0.39
C ASN A 70 3.48 -12.24 0.20
N ASP A 71 4.00 -12.91 1.24
CA ASP A 71 3.34 -14.04 1.89
C ASP A 71 2.00 -13.62 2.53
N ASN A 72 1.96 -12.45 3.16
CA ASN A 72 0.71 -11.94 3.74
C ASN A 72 -0.28 -11.49 2.66
N ASP A 73 0.20 -10.80 1.62
CA ASP A 73 -0.64 -10.37 0.51
C ASP A 73 -1.21 -11.58 -0.24
N GLU A 74 -0.42 -12.64 -0.47
CA GLU A 74 -0.90 -13.89 -1.06
C GLU A 74 -1.94 -14.58 -0.16
N ARG A 75 -1.67 -14.67 1.15
CA ARG A 75 -2.60 -15.24 2.13
C ARG A 75 -3.94 -14.51 2.18
N LEU A 76 -3.93 -13.18 2.06
CA LEU A 76 -5.14 -12.35 2.04
C LEU A 76 -5.77 -12.22 0.65
N GLY A 77 -5.10 -12.68 -0.40
CA GLY A 77 -5.53 -12.50 -1.79
C GLY A 77 -5.54 -11.03 -2.20
N VAL A 78 -4.53 -10.27 -1.78
CA VAL A 78 -4.40 -8.85 -2.05
C VAL A 78 -3.90 -8.63 -3.47
N LYS A 79 -4.57 -7.76 -4.21
CA LYS A 79 -4.11 -7.26 -5.52
C LYS A 79 -4.12 -5.75 -5.50
N VAL A 80 -3.06 -5.15 -6.01
CA VAL A 80 -2.91 -3.70 -6.11
C VAL A 80 -2.93 -3.25 -7.57
N SER A 81 -3.59 -2.14 -7.83
CA SER A 81 -3.55 -1.44 -9.10
C SER A 81 -3.24 0.04 -8.85
N ILE A 82 -2.42 0.62 -9.74
CA ILE A 82 -2.17 2.06 -9.73
C ILE A 82 -3.34 2.73 -10.43
N PHE A 83 -4.07 3.56 -9.70
CA PHE A 83 -5.23 4.27 -10.22
C PHE A 83 -4.81 5.55 -10.94
N GLN A 84 -3.84 6.28 -10.39
CA GLN A 84 -3.33 7.51 -10.98
C GLN A 84 -1.94 7.86 -10.43
N GLU A 85 -1.03 8.23 -11.32
CA GLU A 85 0.19 8.98 -10.98
C GLU A 85 -0.13 10.48 -11.05
N ILE A 86 0.16 11.21 -9.97
CA ILE A 86 -0.12 12.63 -9.87
C ILE A 86 1.23 13.36 -9.91
N GLU A 87 1.60 13.79 -11.11
CA GLU A 87 2.66 14.77 -11.32
C GLU A 87 2.10 16.17 -11.02
N LEU A 88 2.77 16.93 -10.15
CA LEU A 88 2.49 18.34 -9.87
C LEU A 88 3.50 19.22 -10.60
#